data_AF-A0A0F6WGV7-F1
#
_entry.id   AF-A0A0F6WGV7-F1
#
_cell.length_a   1.000
_cell.length_b   1.000
_cell.length_c   1.000
_cell.angle_alpha   90.00
_cell.angle_beta   90.00
_cell.angle_gamma   90.00
#
_symmetry.space_group_name_H-M   'P 1'
#
loop_
_entity.id
_entity.type
_entity.pdbx_description
1 polymer ?
#
loop_
_entity_poly.entity_id
_entity_poly.type
_entity_poly.pdbx_seq_one_letter_code
_entity_poly.pdbx_strand_id
1 'polypeptide(L)'
;TSGWFQMWRAEGITSEVELYWIAMGGLVMSAIMLFAGWFHYHKAAPKLEWFQNAESMMNHHLAGLLGLGCLSWSGHQIHIALPINKLLDAGVSPQEIPLPHEFLINRELMSQLYPSFEKGLAPFFGGHWSEYSDFLTFKGGLNPITGGLWLTDIAHHHLALSVLFIFAGHMYRTNWGIGHSMKEILEAHKGPFTGEGHKGLYEILTTSWHAQLAINLAMVGSLSIIVAHHMYAMPPYPYIATDYATQLSLFTHHMWIGGFCVVGGAAHGAIFMVRDYTPANNYNNLLDRVLRH
;
A
#
# COMPACT_ATOMS: atom_id res chain seq x y z
N THR A 1 7.10 23.03 0.21
CA THR A 1 7.41 22.09 1.30
C THR A 1 6.63 20.77 1.20
N SER A 2 6.19 20.37 0.00
CA SER A 2 5.39 19.15 -0.19
C SER A 2 6.22 17.89 -0.47
N GLY A 3 7.55 18.02 -0.67
CA GLY A 3 8.44 16.87 -0.89
C GLY A 3 8.47 16.28 -2.30
N TRP A 4 7.79 16.89 -3.28
CA TRP A 4 7.70 16.31 -4.64
C TRP A 4 9.05 16.12 -5.32
N PHE A 5 9.99 17.04 -5.17
CA PHE A 5 11.30 16.94 -5.82
C PHE A 5 12.13 15.77 -5.29
N GLN A 6 12.11 15.56 -3.97
CA GLN A 6 12.81 14.43 -3.34
C GLN A 6 12.19 13.09 -3.76
N MET A 7 10.86 13.04 -3.86
CA MET A 7 10.14 11.86 -4.35
C MET A 7 10.46 11.58 -5.83
N TRP A 8 10.35 12.57 -6.71
CA TRP A 8 10.65 12.38 -8.14
C TRP A 8 12.09 11.97 -8.41
N ARG A 9 13.05 12.52 -7.65
CA ARG A 9 14.43 12.06 -7.68
C ARG A 9 14.54 10.57 -7.32
N ALA A 10 13.89 10.14 -6.22
CA ALA A 10 13.90 8.74 -5.81
C ALA A 10 13.37 7.81 -6.91
N GLU A 11 12.39 8.25 -7.70
CA GLU A 11 11.83 7.44 -8.79
C GLU A 11 12.60 7.54 -10.12
N GLY A 12 13.76 8.20 -10.12
CA GLY A 12 14.66 8.26 -11.28
C GLY A 12 14.23 9.26 -12.35
N ILE A 13 13.41 10.26 -12.02
CA ILE A 13 13.04 11.33 -12.93
C ILE A 13 14.19 12.33 -13.05
N THR A 14 14.65 12.61 -14.27
CA THR A 14 15.81 13.46 -14.57
C THR A 14 15.47 14.66 -15.45
N SER A 15 14.28 14.70 -16.05
CA SER A 15 13.88 15.78 -16.97
C SER A 15 12.42 16.24 -16.79
N GLU A 16 12.14 17.48 -17.19
CA GLU A 16 10.79 18.04 -17.17
C GLU A 16 9.83 17.36 -18.16
N VAL A 17 10.37 16.77 -19.23
CA VAL A 17 9.57 16.05 -20.24
C VAL A 17 8.92 14.80 -19.63
N GLU A 18 9.62 14.11 -18.74
CA GLU A 18 9.07 12.96 -18.02
C GLU A 18 7.90 13.39 -17.11
N LEU A 19 8.04 14.50 -16.39
CA LEU A 19 6.97 15.07 -15.56
C LEU A 19 5.75 15.47 -16.38
N TYR A 20 5.95 16.03 -17.58
CA TYR A 20 4.86 16.36 -18.50
C TYR A 20 4.06 15.11 -18.88
N TRP A 21 4.75 14.02 -19.26
CA TRP A 21 4.07 12.77 -19.62
C TRP A 21 3.40 12.08 -18.43
N ILE A 22 3.99 12.16 -17.23
CA ILE A 22 3.35 11.70 -15.99
C ILE A 22 2.05 12.47 -15.74
N ALA A 23 2.06 13.80 -15.88
CA ALA A 23 0.87 14.62 -15.70
C ALA A 23 -0.22 14.29 -16.74
N MET A 24 0.15 14.11 -18.01
CA MET A 24 -0.78 13.71 -19.06
C MET A 24 -1.37 12.32 -18.81
N GLY A 25 -0.54 11.36 -18.38
CA GLY A 25 -1.01 10.02 -18.00
C GLY A 25 -1.99 10.07 -16.82
N GLY A 26 -1.69 10.87 -15.79
CA GLY A 26 -2.60 11.10 -14.66
C GLY A 26 -3.93 11.72 -15.08
N LEU A 27 -3.91 12.68 -16.01
CA LEU A 27 -5.12 13.30 -16.55
C LEU A 27 -5.99 12.30 -17.33
N VAL A 28 -5.38 11.47 -18.18
CA VAL A 28 -6.09 10.40 -18.90
C VAL A 28 -6.67 9.38 -17.93
N MET A 29 -5.91 8.98 -16.91
CA MET A 29 -6.41 8.06 -15.88
C MET A 29 -7.60 8.66 -15.11
N SER A 30 -7.57 9.96 -14.80
CA SER A 30 -8.71 10.67 -14.20
C SER A 30 -9.96 10.60 -15.07
N ALA A 31 -9.82 10.83 -16.39
CA ALA A 31 -10.93 10.71 -17.32
C ALA A 31 -11.48 9.27 -17.39
N ILE A 32 -10.61 8.26 -17.37
CA ILE A 32 -11.02 6.84 -17.30
C ILE A 32 -11.80 6.56 -16.01
N MET A 33 -11.35 7.06 -14.86
CA MET A 33 -12.05 6.87 -13.58
C MET A 33 -13.44 7.51 -13.57
N LEU A 34 -13.59 8.72 -14.13
CA LEU A 34 -14.88 9.38 -14.27
C LEU A 34 -15.83 8.58 -15.19
N PHE A 35 -15.31 8.07 -16.31
CA PHE A 35 -16.08 7.22 -17.21
C PHE A 35 -16.48 5.91 -16.53
N ALA A 36 -15.57 5.25 -15.80
CA ALA A 36 -15.88 4.03 -15.04
C ALA A 36 -16.99 4.28 -14.01
N GLY A 37 -16.94 5.41 -13.29
CA GLY A 37 -18.00 5.81 -12.36
C GLY A 37 -19.34 6.01 -13.05
N TRP A 38 -19.38 6.72 -14.18
CA TRP A 38 -20.60 6.87 -14.97
C TRP A 38 -21.12 5.52 -15.48
N PHE A 39 -20.23 4.67 -15.98
CA PHE A 39 -20.56 3.36 -16.57
C PHE A 39 -21.13 2.42 -15.51
N HIS A 40 -20.48 2.29 -14.36
CA HIS A 40 -20.93 1.43 -13.27
C HIS A 40 -22.13 1.98 -12.49
N TYR A 41 -22.57 3.20 -12.77
CA TYR A 41 -23.83 3.72 -12.25
C TYR A 41 -24.98 3.61 -13.27
N HIS A 42 -24.74 4.00 -14.53
CA HIS A 42 -25.80 4.13 -15.54
C HIS A 42 -25.93 2.98 -16.53
N LYS A 43 -24.87 2.17 -16.72
CA LYS A 43 -24.83 1.12 -17.75
C LYS A 43 -24.69 -0.28 -17.17
N ALA A 44 -23.82 -0.45 -16.19
CA ALA A 44 -23.51 -1.74 -15.57
C ALA A 44 -23.50 -1.61 -14.04
N ALA A 45 -24.65 -1.22 -13.48
CA ALA A 45 -24.85 -1.14 -12.04
C ALA A 45 -24.70 -2.53 -11.40
N PRO A 46 -23.72 -2.74 -10.49
CA PRO A 46 -23.57 -4.00 -9.79
C PRO A 46 -24.77 -4.26 -8.86
N LYS A 47 -25.04 -5.53 -8.60
CA LYS A 47 -26.06 -5.93 -7.63
C LYS A 47 -25.50 -5.95 -6.20
N LEU A 48 -26.38 -5.98 -5.21
CA LEU A 48 -25.99 -5.98 -3.80
C LEU A 48 -25.09 -7.18 -3.44
N GLU A 49 -25.33 -8.36 -4.01
CA GLU A 49 -24.51 -9.55 -3.72
C GLU A 49 -23.05 -9.36 -4.12
N TRP A 50 -22.78 -8.53 -5.14
CA TRP A 50 -21.42 -8.18 -5.53
C TRP A 50 -20.74 -7.30 -4.47
N PHE A 51 -21.43 -6.28 -3.96
CA PHE A 51 -20.91 -5.40 -2.91
C PHE A 51 -20.69 -6.12 -1.58
N GLN A 52 -21.52 -7.12 -1.27
CA GLN A 52 -21.46 -7.87 -0.02
C GLN A 52 -20.49 -9.06 -0.05
N ASN A 53 -19.85 -9.35 -1.19
CA ASN A 53 -18.87 -10.42 -1.32
C ASN A 53 -17.51 -10.02 -0.73
N ALA A 54 -17.46 -10.00 0.61
CA ALA A 54 -16.29 -9.57 1.38
C ALA A 54 -15.08 -10.48 1.16
N GLU A 55 -15.28 -11.79 1.02
CA GLU A 55 -14.20 -12.74 0.73
C GLU A 55 -13.51 -12.44 -0.61
N SER A 56 -14.29 -12.24 -1.67
CA SER A 56 -13.74 -11.88 -2.98
C SER A 56 -13.05 -10.52 -2.92
N MET A 57 -13.69 -9.52 -2.33
CA MET A 57 -13.11 -8.18 -2.18
C MET A 57 -11.76 -8.23 -1.46
N MET A 58 -11.67 -8.95 -0.33
CA MET A 58 -10.43 -9.05 0.44
C MET A 58 -9.34 -9.81 -0.30
N ASN A 59 -9.66 -10.91 -1.00
CA ASN A 59 -8.68 -11.62 -1.81
C ASN A 59 -8.11 -10.72 -2.93
N HIS A 60 -8.97 -10.01 -3.65
CA HIS A 60 -8.55 -9.12 -4.73
C HIS A 60 -7.81 -7.88 -4.23
N HIS A 61 -8.19 -7.32 -3.07
CA HIS A 61 -7.48 -6.18 -2.50
C HIS A 61 -6.12 -6.59 -1.94
N LEU A 62 -6.02 -7.72 -1.22
CA LEU A 62 -4.75 -8.19 -0.68
C LEU A 62 -3.82 -8.64 -1.81
N ALA A 63 -4.21 -9.61 -2.64
CA ALA A 63 -3.30 -10.14 -3.65
C ALA A 63 -3.16 -9.21 -4.86
N GLY A 64 -4.26 -8.65 -5.35
CA GLY A 64 -4.28 -7.81 -6.54
C GLY A 64 -3.79 -6.40 -6.24
N LEU A 65 -4.56 -5.63 -5.47
CA LEU A 65 -4.28 -4.20 -5.24
C LEU A 65 -2.96 -3.99 -4.47
N LEU A 66 -2.78 -4.65 -3.33
CA LEU A 66 -1.59 -4.50 -2.50
C LEU A 66 -0.43 -5.35 -3.00
N GLY A 67 -0.66 -6.65 -3.24
CA GLY A 67 0.37 -7.59 -3.67
C GLY A 67 1.01 -7.26 -5.01
N LEU A 68 0.21 -7.22 -6.10
CA LEU A 68 0.71 -6.86 -7.43
C LEU A 68 1.17 -5.39 -7.49
N GLY A 69 0.58 -4.51 -6.67
CA GLY A 69 1.04 -3.14 -6.50
C GLY A 69 2.48 -3.08 -5.95
N CYS A 70 2.74 -3.74 -4.82
CA CYS A 70 4.08 -3.84 -4.23
C CYS A 70 5.07 -4.54 -5.18
N LEU A 71 4.65 -5.59 -5.89
CA LEU A 71 5.51 -6.30 -6.84
C LEU A 71 5.91 -5.39 -8.01
N SER A 72 4.93 -4.68 -8.58
CA SER A 72 5.17 -3.76 -9.69
C SER A 72 6.04 -2.59 -9.25
N TRP A 73 5.84 -2.08 -8.03
CA TRP A 73 6.67 -1.03 -7.45
C TRP A 73 8.10 -1.49 -7.21
N SER A 74 8.31 -2.69 -6.65
CA SER A 74 9.65 -3.28 -6.54
C SER A 74 10.31 -3.43 -7.90
N GLY A 75 9.58 -3.86 -8.93
CA GLY A 75 10.09 -3.95 -10.30
C GLY A 75 10.53 -2.58 -10.84
N HIS A 76 9.70 -1.55 -10.66
CA HIS A 76 10.06 -0.18 -10.99
C HIS A 76 11.33 0.27 -10.26
N GLN A 77 11.41 0.03 -8.95
CA GLN A 77 12.56 0.42 -8.16
C GLN A 77 13.85 -0.27 -8.64
N ILE A 78 13.80 -1.58 -8.87
CA ILE A 78 14.96 -2.37 -9.31
C ILE A 78 15.46 -1.93 -10.69
N HIS A 79 14.53 -1.73 -11.62
CA HIS A 79 14.87 -1.58 -13.04
C HIS A 79 15.00 -0.12 -13.50
N ILE A 80 14.43 0.84 -12.76
CA ILE A 80 14.42 2.26 -13.15
C ILE A 80 15.08 3.12 -12.06
N ALA A 81 14.53 3.12 -10.85
CA ALA A 81 14.98 4.03 -9.80
C ALA A 81 16.42 3.77 -9.37
N LEU A 82 16.78 2.50 -9.12
CA LEU A 82 18.09 2.08 -8.63
C LEU A 82 19.27 2.47 -9.53
N PRO A 83 19.28 2.15 -10.84
CA PRO A 83 20.42 2.50 -11.69
C PRO A 83 20.60 4.02 -11.79
N ILE A 84 19.51 4.77 -11.93
CA ILE A 84 19.54 6.22 -12.05
C ILE A 84 20.04 6.87 -10.76
N ASN A 85 19.50 6.48 -9.59
CA ASN A 85 19.95 7.03 -8.32
C ASN A 85 21.39 6.67 -7.99
N LYS A 86 21.87 5.48 -8.41
CA LYS A 86 23.28 5.11 -8.22
C LYS A 86 24.23 6.05 -8.98
N LEU A 87 23.86 6.45 -10.20
CA LEU A 87 24.63 7.42 -10.99
C LEU A 87 24.51 8.84 -10.45
N LEU A 88 23.31 9.25 -10.04
CA LEU A 88 23.10 10.56 -9.44
C LEU A 88 23.86 10.72 -8.12
N ASP A 89 23.93 9.67 -7.29
CA ASP A 89 24.69 9.67 -6.04
C ASP A 89 26.22 9.64 -6.31
N ALA A 90 26.64 9.18 -7.49
CA ALA A 90 28.02 9.26 -7.97
C ALA A 90 28.38 10.63 -8.60
N GLY A 91 27.45 11.58 -8.65
CA GLY A 91 27.66 12.92 -9.17
C GLY A 91 27.56 13.06 -10.69
N VAL A 92 27.01 12.05 -11.39
CA VAL A 92 26.77 12.14 -12.84
C VAL A 92 25.65 13.14 -13.10
N SER A 93 25.84 14.02 -14.11
CA SER A 93 24.83 15.02 -14.45
C SER A 93 23.57 14.34 -15.01
N PRO A 94 22.35 14.80 -14.66
CA PRO A 94 21.11 14.18 -15.13
C PRO A 94 21.01 14.00 -16.66
N GLN A 95 21.64 14.89 -17.43
CA GLN A 95 21.65 14.85 -18.91
C GLN A 95 22.60 13.80 -19.49
N GLU A 96 23.56 13.31 -18.70
CA GLU A 96 24.52 12.28 -19.10
C GLU A 96 24.06 10.88 -18.67
N ILE A 97 23.03 10.80 -17.82
CA ILE A 97 22.46 9.53 -17.40
C ILE A 97 21.65 8.94 -18.56
N PRO A 98 21.92 7.68 -18.96
CA PRO A 98 21.10 6.99 -19.96
C PRO A 98 19.62 7.01 -19.58
N LEU A 99 18.74 7.07 -20.58
CA LEU A 99 17.31 7.09 -20.30
C LEU A 99 16.85 5.76 -19.69
N PRO A 100 15.78 5.74 -18.87
CA PRO A 100 15.29 4.53 -18.21
C PRO A 100 15.14 3.30 -19.12
N HIS A 101 14.71 3.50 -20.38
CA HIS A 101 14.51 2.41 -21.33
C HIS A 101 15.83 1.79 -21.82
N GLU A 102 16.95 2.52 -21.78
CA GLU A 102 18.26 1.99 -22.12
C GLU A 102 18.74 1.00 -21.06
N PHE A 103 18.50 1.27 -19.78
CA PHE A 103 18.77 0.31 -18.68
C PHE A 103 17.92 -0.95 -18.78
N LEU A 104 16.66 -0.84 -19.23
CA LEU A 104 15.76 -1.98 -19.39
C LEU A 104 16.19 -2.93 -20.51
N ILE A 105 16.67 -2.38 -21.62
CA ILE A 105 16.99 -3.15 -22.83
C ILE A 105 18.44 -3.62 -22.80
N ASN A 106 19.35 -2.78 -22.30
CA ASN A 106 20.77 -3.08 -22.27
C ASN A 106 21.19 -3.69 -20.93
N ARG A 107 21.25 -5.02 -20.91
CA ARG A 107 21.70 -5.80 -19.75
C ARG A 107 23.14 -5.49 -19.34
N GLU A 108 24.02 -5.16 -20.27
CA GLU A 108 25.41 -4.82 -19.99
C GLU A 108 25.51 -3.52 -19.19
N LEU A 109 24.67 -2.53 -19.53
CA LEU A 109 24.60 -1.27 -18.77
C LEU A 109 24.14 -1.51 -17.32
N MET A 110 23.15 -2.39 -17.13
CA MET A 110 22.72 -2.79 -15.78
C MET A 110 23.78 -3.59 -15.04
N SER A 111 24.51 -4.51 -15.70
CA SER A 111 25.52 -5.33 -15.03
C SER A 111 26.76 -4.55 -14.59
N GLN A 112 27.12 -3.49 -15.31
CA GLN A 112 28.17 -2.56 -14.87
C GLN A 112 27.85 -1.92 -13.52
N LEU A 113 26.55 -1.68 -13.25
CA LEU A 113 26.08 -1.13 -11.97
C LEU A 113 25.84 -2.24 -10.93
N TYR A 114 25.24 -3.36 -11.34
CA TYR A 114 24.81 -4.47 -10.49
C TYR A 114 25.24 -5.79 -11.12
N PRO A 115 26.46 -6.30 -10.82
CA PRO A 115 27.05 -7.46 -11.50
C PRO A 115 26.19 -8.73 -11.51
N SER A 116 25.29 -8.91 -10.54
CA SER A 116 24.40 -10.07 -10.50
C SER A 116 23.43 -10.14 -11.69
N PHE A 117 23.18 -9.02 -12.38
CA PHE A 117 22.37 -9.00 -13.60
C PHE A 117 22.96 -9.87 -14.70
N GLU A 118 24.28 -10.15 -14.73
CA GLU A 118 24.90 -11.09 -15.70
C GLU A 118 24.48 -12.55 -15.49
N LYS A 119 24.00 -12.90 -14.29
CA LYS A 119 23.46 -14.24 -13.98
C LYS A 119 22.01 -14.40 -14.42
N GLY A 120 21.29 -13.29 -14.57
CA GLY A 120 19.93 -13.27 -15.11
C GLY A 120 18.96 -13.93 -14.14
N LEU A 121 17.96 -14.65 -14.66
CA LEU A 121 16.92 -15.28 -13.83
C LEU A 121 17.26 -16.71 -13.38
N ALA A 122 18.41 -17.26 -13.78
CA ALA A 122 18.78 -18.63 -13.41
C ALA A 122 18.87 -18.83 -11.88
N PRO A 123 19.50 -17.92 -11.09
CA PRO A 123 19.49 -18.04 -9.62
C PRO A 123 18.09 -18.00 -9.00
N PHE A 124 17.16 -17.21 -9.56
CA PHE A 124 15.78 -17.13 -9.08
C PHE A 124 15.08 -18.49 -9.16
N PHE A 125 15.07 -19.12 -10.34
CA PHE A 125 14.43 -20.43 -10.53
C PHE A 125 15.22 -21.60 -9.91
N GLY A 126 16.52 -21.42 -9.69
CA GLY A 126 17.38 -22.40 -9.02
C GLY A 126 17.39 -22.30 -7.49
N GLY A 127 16.72 -21.32 -6.88
CA GLY A 127 16.72 -21.12 -5.42
C GLY A 127 18.02 -20.53 -4.84
N HIS A 128 18.93 -20.04 -5.68
CA HIS A 128 20.21 -19.44 -5.26
C HIS A 128 20.06 -17.93 -5.05
N TRP A 129 19.12 -17.50 -4.20
CA TRP A 129 18.70 -16.09 -4.10
C TRP A 129 19.74 -15.14 -3.49
N SER A 130 20.76 -15.66 -2.79
CA SER A 130 21.87 -14.84 -2.26
C SER A 130 22.66 -14.10 -3.34
N GLU A 131 22.55 -14.55 -4.60
CA GLU A 131 23.19 -13.94 -5.75
C GLU A 131 22.67 -12.55 -6.11
N TYR A 132 21.48 -12.16 -5.64
CA TYR A 132 20.85 -10.86 -5.92
C TYR A 132 21.13 -9.79 -4.85
N SER A 133 22.15 -10.00 -4.02
CA SER A 133 22.45 -9.15 -2.85
C SER A 133 23.07 -7.79 -3.16
N ASP A 134 23.36 -7.49 -4.42
CA ASP A 134 23.90 -6.20 -4.88
C ASP A 134 22.81 -5.14 -5.14
N PHE A 135 21.57 -5.55 -5.47
CA PHE A 135 20.42 -4.65 -5.65
C PHE A 135 19.25 -4.91 -4.69
N LEU A 136 19.16 -6.10 -4.07
CA LEU A 136 18.25 -6.39 -2.96
C LEU A 136 19.05 -6.54 -1.67
N THR A 137 19.21 -5.44 -0.94
CA THR A 137 20.06 -5.40 0.24
C THR A 137 19.24 -5.45 1.54
N PHE A 138 19.94 -5.55 2.67
CA PHE A 138 19.38 -5.39 4.00
C PHE A 138 20.38 -4.64 4.89
N LYS A 139 20.80 -3.45 4.45
CA LYS A 139 21.85 -2.66 5.10
C LYS A 139 21.36 -2.06 6.42
N GLY A 140 20.12 -1.57 6.42
CA GLY A 140 19.56 -0.79 7.52
C GLY A 140 20.17 0.61 7.62
N GLY A 141 19.47 1.47 8.36
CA GLY A 141 19.88 2.87 8.54
C GLY A 141 19.70 3.72 7.29
N LEU A 142 20.51 4.79 7.19
CA LEU A 142 20.40 5.81 6.14
C LEU A 142 21.62 5.76 5.22
N ASN A 143 21.40 6.08 3.95
CA ASN A 143 22.47 6.34 2.99
C ASN A 143 23.19 7.63 3.42
N PRO A 144 24.50 7.59 3.72
CA PRO A 144 25.25 8.75 4.21
C PRO A 144 25.39 9.87 3.18
N ILE A 145 25.20 9.57 1.88
CA ILE A 145 25.27 10.57 0.80
C ILE A 145 23.99 11.41 0.80
N THR A 146 22.82 10.75 0.86
CA THR A 146 21.53 11.41 0.65
C THR A 146 20.78 11.73 1.94
N GLY A 147 21.14 11.09 3.06
CA GLY A 147 20.38 11.15 4.31
C GLY A 147 19.01 10.46 4.26
N GLY A 148 18.68 9.78 3.15
CA GLY A 148 17.46 8.98 3.01
C GLY A 148 17.73 7.48 3.24
N LEU A 149 16.67 6.67 3.28
CA LEU A 149 16.77 5.21 3.31
C LEU A 149 17.46 4.67 2.05
N TRP A 150 18.08 3.50 2.17
CA TRP A 150 18.65 2.80 1.02
C TRP A 150 17.55 2.35 0.05
N LEU A 151 17.58 2.82 -1.20
CA LEU A 151 16.62 2.39 -2.22
C LEU A 151 16.67 0.87 -2.47
N THR A 152 17.84 0.24 -2.32
CA THR A 152 18.01 -1.22 -2.43
C THR A 152 17.31 -1.97 -1.30
N ASP A 153 17.27 -1.38 -0.09
CA ASP A 153 16.49 -1.93 1.03
C ASP A 153 14.98 -1.69 0.82
N ILE A 154 14.59 -0.52 0.27
CA ILE A 154 13.18 -0.21 -0.05
C ILE A 154 12.66 -1.16 -1.13
N ALA A 155 13.44 -1.45 -2.18
CA ALA A 155 13.07 -2.43 -3.21
C ALA A 155 12.85 -3.81 -2.60
N HIS A 156 13.77 -4.26 -1.76
CA HIS A 156 13.64 -5.54 -1.06
C HIS A 156 12.44 -5.57 -0.11
N HIS A 157 12.15 -4.47 0.58
CA HIS A 157 10.96 -4.33 1.41
C HIS A 157 9.66 -4.50 0.61
N HIS A 158 9.53 -3.83 -0.54
CA HIS A 158 8.34 -3.97 -1.40
C HIS A 158 8.23 -5.38 -1.99
N LEU A 159 9.34 -6.00 -2.38
CA LEU A 159 9.33 -7.39 -2.83
C LEU A 159 8.83 -8.33 -1.72
N ALA A 160 9.33 -8.19 -0.49
CA ALA A 160 8.89 -9.00 0.65
C ALA A 160 7.39 -8.80 0.96
N LEU A 161 6.91 -7.54 0.96
CA LEU A 161 5.49 -7.24 1.14
C LEU A 161 4.62 -7.80 0.01
N SER A 162 5.11 -7.80 -1.23
CA SER A 162 4.36 -8.36 -2.36
C SER A 162 4.08 -9.84 -2.17
N VAL A 163 5.08 -10.61 -1.73
CA VAL A 163 4.92 -12.03 -1.41
C VAL A 163 3.93 -12.19 -0.27
N LEU A 164 4.08 -11.44 0.83
CA LEU A 164 3.18 -11.50 1.96
C LEU A 164 1.71 -11.26 1.56
N PHE A 165 1.44 -10.19 0.81
CA PHE A 165 0.10 -9.79 0.42
C PHE A 165 -0.51 -10.71 -0.63
N ILE A 166 0.28 -11.21 -1.59
CA ILE A 166 -0.19 -12.21 -2.56
C ILE A 166 -0.62 -13.48 -1.83
N PHE A 167 0.19 -14.01 -0.90
CA PHE A 167 -0.19 -15.19 -0.12
C PHE A 167 -1.41 -14.90 0.77
N ALA A 168 -1.46 -13.75 1.44
CA ALA A 168 -2.60 -13.37 2.28
C ALA A 168 -3.91 -13.27 1.48
N GLY A 169 -3.87 -12.81 0.23
CA GLY A 169 -5.05 -12.73 -0.64
C GLY A 169 -5.53 -14.07 -1.21
N HIS A 170 -4.94 -15.20 -0.82
CA HIS A 170 -5.44 -16.54 -1.12
C HIS A 170 -6.04 -17.25 0.11
N MET A 171 -6.28 -16.50 1.19
CA MET A 171 -6.81 -17.04 2.44
C MET A 171 -8.32 -17.33 2.37
N TYR A 172 -9.11 -16.47 1.74
CA TYR A 172 -10.57 -16.55 1.86
C TYR A 172 -11.21 -17.42 0.77
N ARG A 173 -12.25 -18.17 1.16
CA ARG A 173 -12.94 -19.12 0.29
C ARG A 173 -13.71 -18.37 -0.80
N THR A 174 -13.53 -18.81 -2.03
CA THR A 174 -14.26 -18.30 -3.21
C THR A 174 -14.88 -19.49 -3.97
N ASN A 175 -15.20 -19.31 -5.26
CA ASN A 175 -15.92 -20.30 -6.07
C ASN A 175 -15.17 -21.63 -6.25
N TRP A 176 -13.86 -21.69 -5.95
CA TRP A 176 -13.05 -22.92 -6.03
C TRP A 176 -13.15 -23.81 -4.77
N GLY A 177 -13.95 -23.43 -3.78
CA GLY A 177 -14.28 -24.27 -2.62
C GLY A 177 -13.18 -24.41 -1.55
N ILE A 178 -11.96 -23.91 -1.80
CA ILE A 178 -10.83 -23.91 -0.86
C ILE A 178 -10.67 -22.51 -0.24
N GLY A 179 -10.34 -22.46 1.05
CA GLY A 179 -10.09 -21.24 1.82
C GLY A 179 -11.00 -21.13 3.04
N HIS A 180 -10.97 -19.97 3.70
CA HIS A 180 -11.75 -19.70 4.90
C HIS A 180 -12.97 -18.80 4.65
N SER A 181 -14.10 -19.11 5.29
CA SER A 181 -15.23 -18.18 5.41
C SER A 181 -14.99 -17.23 6.58
N MET A 182 -15.14 -15.92 6.35
CA MET A 182 -14.95 -14.93 7.41
C MET A 182 -15.98 -15.11 8.53
N LYS A 183 -17.22 -15.43 8.15
CA LYS A 183 -18.29 -15.69 9.12
C LYS A 183 -17.98 -16.90 10.00
N GLU A 184 -17.55 -18.01 9.41
CA GLU A 184 -17.20 -19.22 10.16
C GLU A 184 -16.03 -18.95 11.12
N ILE A 185 -15.01 -18.19 10.69
CA ILE A 185 -13.92 -17.76 11.56
C ILE A 185 -14.48 -16.96 12.74
N LEU A 186 -15.29 -15.92 12.49
CA LEU A 186 -15.81 -15.05 13.55
C LEU A 186 -16.63 -15.85 14.58
N GLU A 187 -17.58 -16.67 14.12
CA GLU A 187 -18.45 -17.43 15.00
C GLU A 187 -17.71 -18.50 15.83
N ALA A 188 -16.60 -19.04 15.31
CA ALA A 188 -15.76 -19.98 16.05
C ALA A 188 -15.00 -19.33 17.23
N HIS A 189 -14.73 -18.02 17.18
CA HIS A 189 -13.96 -17.32 18.21
C HIS A 189 -14.88 -16.79 19.33
N LYS A 190 -15.16 -17.64 20.32
CA LYS A 190 -16.00 -17.34 21.49
C LYS A 190 -15.28 -17.71 22.79
N GLY A 191 -15.36 -16.83 23.79
CA GLY A 191 -14.72 -17.00 25.09
C GLY A 191 -15.72 -17.16 26.22
N PRO A 192 -15.28 -17.63 27.41
CA PRO A 192 -16.17 -17.87 28.54
C PRO A 192 -16.83 -16.60 29.10
N PHE A 193 -16.21 -15.43 28.90
CA PHE A 193 -16.67 -14.15 29.45
C PHE A 193 -17.41 -13.25 28.43
N THR A 194 -17.39 -13.61 27.14
CA THR A 194 -17.78 -12.72 26.04
C THR A 194 -19.16 -13.01 25.46
N GLY A 195 -19.98 -13.82 26.15
CA GLY A 195 -21.32 -14.18 25.68
C GLY A 195 -21.25 -14.85 24.32
N GLU A 196 -22.05 -14.41 23.35
CA GLU A 196 -22.08 -14.93 21.98
C GLU A 196 -20.87 -14.53 21.12
N GLY A 197 -19.87 -13.84 21.67
CA GLY A 197 -18.62 -13.53 20.98
C GLY A 197 -18.85 -12.64 19.74
N HIS A 198 -18.23 -13.00 18.62
CA HIS A 198 -18.25 -12.22 17.37
C HIS A 198 -19.48 -12.46 16.48
N LYS A 199 -20.49 -13.19 16.97
CA LYS A 199 -21.71 -13.47 16.21
C LYS A 199 -22.39 -12.17 15.76
N GLY A 200 -22.80 -12.09 14.49
CA GLY A 200 -23.47 -10.92 13.91
C GLY A 200 -22.53 -9.84 13.37
N LEU A 201 -21.22 -9.90 13.62
CA LEU A 201 -20.27 -8.89 13.12
C LEU A 201 -20.07 -8.96 11.61
N TYR A 202 -20.08 -10.15 11.01
CA TYR A 202 -20.00 -10.30 9.55
C TYR A 202 -21.18 -9.62 8.88
N GLU A 203 -22.39 -9.83 9.40
CA GLU A 203 -23.61 -9.21 8.91
C GLU A 203 -23.56 -7.68 9.07
N ILE A 204 -23.10 -7.16 10.23
CA ILE A 204 -22.94 -5.71 10.42
C ILE A 204 -22.04 -5.11 9.32
N LEU A 205 -20.88 -5.70 9.08
CA LEU A 205 -19.89 -5.15 8.15
C LEU A 205 -20.24 -5.38 6.68
N THR A 206 -21.15 -6.28 6.37
CA THR A 206 -21.66 -6.48 5.00
C THR A 206 -22.95 -5.72 4.73
N THR A 207 -23.66 -5.25 5.76
CA THR A 207 -24.94 -4.54 5.60
C THR A 207 -24.86 -3.05 5.88
N SER A 208 -24.02 -2.61 6.83
CA SER A 208 -23.84 -1.19 7.15
C SER A 208 -22.56 -0.62 6.56
N TRP A 209 -22.73 0.29 5.60
CA TRP A 209 -21.64 1.11 5.07
C TRP A 209 -21.06 2.06 6.12
N HIS A 210 -21.86 2.51 7.10
CA HIS A 210 -21.37 3.35 8.19
C HIS A 210 -20.47 2.57 9.15
N ALA A 211 -20.77 1.29 9.44
CA ALA A 211 -19.91 0.44 10.23
C ALA A 211 -18.55 0.20 9.55
N GLN A 212 -18.56 -0.13 8.26
CA GLN A 212 -17.35 -0.25 7.43
C GLN A 212 -16.54 1.05 7.42
N LEU A 213 -17.18 2.18 7.12
CA LEU A 213 -16.52 3.48 7.04
C LEU A 213 -15.92 3.90 8.39
N ALA A 214 -16.60 3.62 9.50
CA ALA A 214 -16.10 3.90 10.84
C ALA A 214 -14.76 3.20 11.11
N ILE A 215 -14.70 1.89 10.85
CA ILE A 215 -13.50 1.07 11.06
C ILE A 215 -12.39 1.50 10.10
N ASN A 216 -12.71 1.71 8.82
CA ASN A 216 -11.74 2.13 7.82
C ASN A 216 -11.12 3.48 8.15
N LEU A 217 -11.92 4.47 8.57
CA LEU A 217 -11.41 5.79 8.98
C LEU A 217 -10.57 5.72 10.26
N ALA A 218 -10.95 4.88 11.24
CA ALA A 218 -10.16 4.68 12.45
C ALA A 218 -8.78 4.07 12.11
N MET A 219 -8.73 3.07 11.23
CA MET A 219 -7.48 2.42 10.80
C MET A 219 -6.62 3.35 9.93
N VAL A 220 -7.20 3.98 8.90
CA VAL A 220 -6.48 4.88 7.99
C VAL A 220 -5.98 6.13 8.72
N GLY A 221 -6.78 6.69 9.63
CA GLY A 221 -6.36 7.83 10.44
C GLY A 221 -5.16 7.50 11.33
N SER A 222 -5.22 6.35 12.00
CA SER A 222 -4.10 5.85 12.81
C SER A 222 -2.86 5.55 11.96
N LEU A 223 -3.04 4.95 10.78
CA LEU A 223 -1.96 4.70 9.84
C LEU A 223 -1.32 6.02 9.35
N SER A 224 -2.11 7.06 9.08
CA SER A 224 -1.59 8.38 8.68
C SER A 224 -0.68 8.98 9.76
N ILE A 225 -1.05 8.83 11.04
CA ILE A 225 -0.21 9.25 12.18
C ILE A 225 1.08 8.41 12.24
N ILE A 226 0.99 7.09 12.06
CA ILE A 226 2.18 6.23 12.01
C ILE A 226 3.10 6.62 10.84
N VAL A 227 2.54 6.94 9.67
CA VAL A 227 3.29 7.44 8.51
C VAL A 227 4.02 8.73 8.87
N ALA A 228 3.36 9.67 9.57
CA ALA A 228 4.03 10.88 10.06
C ALA A 228 5.25 10.55 10.91
N HIS A 229 5.08 9.64 11.89
CA HIS A 229 6.16 9.21 12.79
C HIS A 229 7.29 8.46 12.06
N HIS A 230 6.96 7.57 11.13
CA HIS A 230 7.97 6.83 10.39
C HIS A 230 8.74 7.72 9.41
N MET A 231 8.07 8.62 8.68
CA MET A 231 8.74 9.44 7.67
C MET A 231 9.70 10.47 8.26
N TYR A 232 9.43 11.01 9.46
CA TYR A 232 10.39 11.95 10.07
C TYR A 232 11.60 11.24 10.69
N ALA A 233 11.40 10.05 11.27
CA ALA A 233 12.45 9.29 11.94
C ALA A 233 13.27 8.42 10.97
N MET A 234 12.67 7.99 9.86
CA MET A 234 13.27 7.17 8.82
C MET A 234 12.98 7.80 7.45
N PRO A 235 13.66 8.90 7.08
CA PRO A 235 13.36 9.66 5.87
C PRO A 235 13.52 8.78 4.62
N PRO A 236 12.45 8.50 3.84
CA PRO A 236 12.53 7.52 2.76
C PRO A 236 13.08 8.07 1.45
N TYR A 237 13.19 9.39 1.32
CA TYR A 237 13.58 10.06 0.08
C TYR A 237 14.98 10.70 0.17
N PRO A 238 15.73 10.75 -0.93
CA PRO A 238 17.05 11.38 -0.95
C PRO A 238 16.94 12.88 -0.67
N TYR A 239 17.83 13.39 0.18
CA TYR A 239 17.94 14.79 0.58
C TYR A 239 16.72 15.38 1.29
N ILE A 240 15.73 14.57 1.69
CA ILE A 240 14.56 15.06 2.41
C ILE A 240 14.83 15.28 3.90
N ALA A 241 15.85 14.64 4.47
CA ALA A 241 16.17 14.74 5.90
C ALA A 241 16.71 16.13 6.30
N THR A 242 17.42 16.80 5.38
CA THR A 242 17.99 18.14 5.59
C THR A 242 17.08 19.27 5.13
N ASP A 243 15.98 18.95 4.42
CA ASP A 243 14.90 19.90 4.12
C ASP A 243 13.92 19.97 5.31
N TYR A 244 14.32 20.74 6.33
CA TYR A 244 13.57 20.84 7.59
C TYR A 244 12.14 21.36 7.41
N ALA A 245 11.93 22.26 6.43
CA ALA A 245 10.61 22.82 6.17
C ALA A 245 9.67 21.75 5.59
N THR A 246 10.17 20.90 4.69
CA THR A 246 9.41 19.76 4.16
C THR A 246 9.13 18.71 5.24
N GLN A 247 10.12 18.37 6.08
CA GLN A 247 9.92 17.43 7.20
C GLN A 247 8.79 17.86 8.15
N LEU A 248 8.86 19.11 8.63
CA LEU A 248 7.83 19.65 9.53
C LEU A 248 6.46 19.70 8.84
N SER A 249 6.42 20.10 7.57
CA SER A 249 5.17 20.21 6.82
C SER A 249 4.52 18.84 6.63
N LEU A 250 5.27 17.83 6.20
CA LEU A 250 4.74 16.47 5.98
C LEU A 250 4.28 15.81 7.29
N PHE A 251 5.05 15.97 8.37
CA PHE A 251 4.66 15.47 9.69
C PHE A 251 3.33 16.10 10.14
N THR A 252 3.26 17.43 10.13
CA THR A 252 2.06 18.16 10.56
C THR A 252 0.85 17.82 9.69
N HIS A 253 1.04 17.73 8.37
CA HIS A 253 -0.01 17.37 7.42
C HIS A 253 -0.62 16.00 7.73
N HIS A 254 0.21 14.95 7.86
CA HIS A 254 -0.27 13.60 8.13
C HIS A 254 -0.86 13.45 9.54
N MET A 255 -0.31 14.15 10.54
CA MET A 255 -0.88 14.18 11.89
C MET A 255 -2.31 14.74 11.89
N TRP A 256 -2.56 15.85 11.19
CA TRP A 256 -3.89 16.46 11.14
C TRP A 256 -4.87 15.63 10.33
N ILE A 257 -4.48 15.11 9.16
CA ILE A 257 -5.33 14.19 8.39
C ILE A 257 -5.71 12.98 9.25
N GLY A 258 -4.73 12.39 9.95
CA GLY A 258 -4.95 11.29 10.87
C GLY A 258 -5.97 11.62 11.95
N GLY A 259 -5.84 12.78 12.61
CA GLY A 259 -6.80 13.26 13.60
C GLY A 259 -8.21 13.43 13.05
N PHE A 260 -8.36 14.04 11.86
CA PHE A 260 -9.66 14.19 11.20
C PHE A 260 -10.29 12.83 10.87
N CYS A 261 -9.52 11.89 10.34
CA CYS A 261 -10.01 10.54 10.02
C CYS A 261 -10.42 9.79 11.28
N VAL A 262 -9.64 9.81 12.37
CA VAL A 262 -10.01 9.12 13.62
C VAL A 262 -11.32 9.68 14.19
N VAL A 263 -11.49 11.00 14.23
CA VAL A 263 -12.74 11.64 14.69
C VAL A 263 -13.90 11.29 13.76
N GLY A 264 -13.68 11.29 12.44
CA GLY A 264 -14.67 10.85 11.45
C GLY A 264 -15.08 9.39 11.65
N GLY A 265 -14.14 8.51 12.01
CA GLY A 265 -14.40 7.12 12.35
C GLY A 265 -15.36 6.99 13.53
N ALA A 266 -15.12 7.75 14.61
CA ALA A 266 -16.01 7.80 15.77
C ALA A 266 -17.41 8.36 15.40
N ALA A 267 -17.46 9.40 14.57
CA ALA A 267 -18.72 9.98 14.09
C ALA A 267 -19.55 8.95 13.31
N HIS A 268 -18.93 8.22 12.38
CA HIS A 268 -19.62 7.17 11.63
C HIS A 268 -19.99 5.96 12.50
N GLY A 269 -19.20 5.66 13.53
CA GLY A 269 -19.56 4.67 14.56
C GLY A 269 -20.85 5.04 15.27
N ALA A 270 -21.00 6.30 15.69
CA ALA A 270 -22.23 6.80 16.30
C ALA A 270 -23.42 6.77 15.32
N ILE A 271 -23.20 7.15 14.05
CA ILE A 271 -24.25 7.08 13.02
C ILE A 271 -24.74 5.64 12.83
N PHE A 272 -23.81 4.67 12.78
CA PHE A 272 -24.15 3.24 12.74
C PHE A 272 -25.02 2.83 13.94
N MET A 273 -24.63 3.23 15.16
CA MET A 273 -25.39 2.90 16.38
C MET A 273 -26.82 3.45 16.37
N VAL A 274 -27.05 4.58 15.71
CA VAL A 274 -28.38 5.22 15.63
C VAL A 274 -29.23 4.62 14.52
N ARG A 275 -28.65 4.35 13.35
CA ARG A 275 -29.41 4.02 12.13
C ARG A 275 -29.49 2.53 11.83
N ASP A 276 -28.39 1.82 12.03
CA ASP A 276 -28.20 0.49 11.46
C ASP A 276 -28.04 -0.60 12.53
N TYR A 277 -27.76 -0.22 13.79
CA TYR A 277 -27.69 -1.16 14.91
C TYR A 277 -29.07 -1.73 15.25
N THR A 278 -29.15 -3.06 15.31
CA THR A 278 -30.36 -3.77 15.73
C THR A 278 -30.05 -4.64 16.96
N PRO A 279 -30.69 -4.39 18.12
CA PRO A 279 -30.47 -5.17 19.34
C PRO A 279 -30.76 -6.66 19.17
N ALA A 280 -31.80 -7.01 18.41
CA ALA A 280 -32.19 -8.40 18.18
C ALA A 280 -31.08 -9.22 17.50
N ASN A 281 -30.37 -8.64 16.53
CA ASN A 281 -29.29 -9.31 15.80
C ASN A 281 -27.98 -9.36 16.60
N ASN A 282 -27.84 -8.51 17.61
CA ASN A 282 -26.62 -8.37 18.42
C ASN A 282 -26.77 -8.92 19.83
N TYR A 283 -27.87 -9.61 20.13
CA TYR A 283 -28.17 -10.01 21.49
C TYR A 283 -27.05 -10.84 22.13
N ASN A 284 -26.53 -10.34 23.25
CA ASN A 284 -25.47 -10.92 24.06
C ASN A 284 -24.14 -11.18 23.32
N ASN A 285 -23.93 -10.57 22.14
CA ASN A 285 -22.62 -10.58 21.47
C ASN A 285 -21.68 -9.51 22.07
N LEU A 286 -20.46 -9.42 21.55
CA LEU A 286 -19.48 -8.43 22.02
C LEU A 286 -20.01 -6.99 22.00
N LEU A 287 -20.67 -6.58 20.91
CA LEU A 287 -21.14 -5.21 20.75
C LEU A 287 -22.25 -4.85 21.75
N ASP A 288 -23.24 -5.71 21.93
CA ASP A 288 -24.29 -5.51 22.95
C ASP A 288 -23.72 -5.51 24.37
N ARG A 289 -22.74 -6.38 24.65
CA ARG A 289 -22.12 -6.42 25.98
C ARG A 289 -21.35 -5.15 26.31
N VAL A 290 -20.69 -4.52 25.34
CA VAL A 290 -20.05 -3.20 25.51
C VAL A 290 -21.07 -2.12 25.90
N LEU A 291 -22.31 -2.17 25.41
CA LEU A 291 -23.34 -1.19 25.75
C LEU A 291 -23.95 -1.36 27.15
N ARG A 292 -23.72 -2.51 27.81
CA ARG A 292 -24.37 -2.85 29.09
C ARG A 292 -23.55 -2.45 30.33
N HIS A 293 -22.37 -1.86 30.16
CA HIS A 293 -21.49 -1.39 31.24
C HIS A 293 -20.88 -0.04 30.89
#